data_AF-A0AAV4CT14-F1
#
_entry.id   AF-A0AAV4CT14-F1
#
_cell.length_a   1.000
_cell.length_b   1.000
_cell.length_c   1.000
_cell.angle_alpha   90.00
_cell.angle_beta   90.00
_cell.angle_gamma   90.00
#
_symmetry.space_group_name_H-M   'P 1'
#
loop_
_entity.id
_entity.type
_entity.pdbx_description
1 polymer ?
#
loop_
_entity_poly.entity_id
_entity_poly.type
_entity_poly.pdbx_seq_one_letter_code
_entity_poly.pdbx_strand_id
1 'polypeptide(L)'
;MSVTQVYQWCSCFKDGGTSLQGEPRSGHLNTANNDWNTARVDELIKVNRRVKLKEISLKLDIPKTNVYEIVHDKLGYRKVSSR
;
A
#
# COMPACT_ATOMS: atom_id res chain seq x y z
N MET A 1 -8.89 29.26 -2.70
CA MET A 1 -8.81 28.85 -4.12
C MET A 1 -7.93 29.85 -4.82
N SER A 2 -6.73 29.47 -5.28
CA SER A 2 -5.87 30.39 -6.02
C SER A 2 -6.32 30.49 -7.49
N VAL A 3 -6.04 31.62 -8.14
CA VAL A 3 -6.37 31.85 -9.56
C VAL A 3 -5.80 30.75 -10.46
N THR A 4 -4.60 30.25 -10.14
CA THR A 4 -3.93 29.15 -10.84
C THR A 4 -4.69 27.83 -10.79
N GLN A 5 -5.32 27.50 -9.66
CA GLN A 5 -6.15 26.30 -9.53
C GLN A 5 -7.41 26.40 -10.40
N VAL A 6 -8.01 27.59 -10.49
CA VAL A 6 -9.19 27.82 -11.33
C VAL A 6 -8.85 27.62 -12.81
N TYR A 7 -7.69 28.11 -13.27
CA TYR A 7 -7.25 27.91 -14.66
C TYR A 7 -7.00 26.43 -14.99
N GLN A 8 -6.37 25.67 -14.08
CA GLN A 8 -6.15 24.24 -14.28
C GLN A 8 -7.46 23.47 -14.39
N TRP A 9 -8.42 23.74 -13.49
CA TRP A 9 -9.76 23.13 -13.54
C TRP A 9 -10.50 23.49 -14.84
N CYS A 10 -10.49 24.76 -15.24
CA CYS A 10 -11.10 25.21 -16.49
C CYS A 10 -10.45 24.57 -17.73
N SER A 11 -9.13 24.32 -17.72
CA SER A 11 -8.46 23.63 -18.81
C SER A 11 -8.85 22.15 -18.88
N CYS A 12 -8.76 21.42 -17.76
CA CYS A 12 -9.15 20.01 -17.71
C CYS A 12 -10.60 19.79 -18.15
N PHE A 13 -11.51 20.70 -17.80
CA PHE A 13 -12.91 20.62 -18.22
C PHE A 13 -13.08 20.88 -19.73
N LYS A 14 -12.33 21.84 -20.31
CA LYS A 14 -12.35 22.13 -21.75
C LYS A 14 -11.77 21.00 -22.60
N ASP A 15 -10.76 20.31 -22.08
CA ASP A 15 -10.07 19.21 -22.76
C ASP A 15 -10.82 17.87 -22.68
N GLY A 16 -12.07 17.86 -22.20
CA GLY A 16 -12.92 16.66 -22.13
C GLY A 16 -12.68 15.77 -20.89
N GLY A 17 -11.89 16.26 -19.92
CA GLY A 17 -11.64 15.58 -18.65
C GLY A 17 -12.89 15.51 -17.77
N THR A 18 -13.71 14.49 -17.99
CA THR A 18 -14.91 14.17 -17.19
C THR A 18 -14.60 13.28 -15.98
N SER A 19 -13.34 12.87 -15.80
CA SER A 19 -12.93 12.04 -14.66
C SER A 19 -12.93 12.84 -13.36
N LEU A 20 -14.03 12.77 -12.62
CA LEU A 20 -14.14 13.24 -11.23
C LEU A 20 -13.32 12.38 -10.26
N GLN A 21 -13.00 11.13 -10.66
CA GLN A 21 -12.01 10.34 -9.95
C GLN A 21 -10.65 10.98 -10.21
N GLY A 22 -10.03 11.51 -9.15
CA GLY A 22 -8.62 11.90 -9.21
C GLY A 22 -7.80 10.73 -9.74
N GLU A 23 -6.81 11.04 -10.58
CA GLU A 23 -5.87 10.03 -11.07
C GLU A 23 -5.33 9.22 -9.88
N PRO A 24 -5.08 7.91 -10.06
CA PRO A 24 -4.46 7.11 -9.02
C PRO A 24 -3.16 7.81 -8.63
N ARG A 25 -3.16 8.44 -7.46
CA ARG A 25 -1.96 9.06 -6.90
C ARG A 25 -0.89 7.99 -6.91
N SER A 26 0.28 8.28 -7.46
CA SER A 26 1.42 7.39 -7.28
C SER A 26 1.65 7.31 -5.76
N GLY A 27 1.16 6.25 -5.14
CA GLY A 27 1.51 5.92 -3.77
C GLY A 27 3.01 5.73 -3.67
N HIS A 28 3.55 5.84 -2.46
CA HIS A 28 4.95 5.59 -2.18
C HIS A 28 5.39 4.27 -2.85
N LEU A 29 6.26 4.37 -3.87
CA LEU A 29 6.81 3.22 -4.58
C LEU A 29 7.57 2.38 -3.57
N ASN A 30 6.95 1.28 -3.18
CA ASN A 30 7.41 0.55 -2.03
C ASN A 30 8.59 -0.34 -2.42
N THR A 31 9.83 0.13 -2.20
CA THR A 31 11.07 -0.63 -2.47
C THR A 31 11.07 -2.01 -1.78
N ALA A 32 10.26 -2.19 -0.73
CA ALA A 32 10.10 -3.47 -0.07
C ALA A 32 9.22 -4.49 -0.82
N ASN A 33 8.57 -4.11 -1.93
CA ASN A 33 7.70 -4.98 -2.72
C ASN A 33 8.48 -5.89 -3.69
N ASN A 34 9.68 -6.31 -3.29
CA ASN A 34 10.45 -7.32 -3.99
C ASN A 34 9.79 -8.68 -3.74
N ASP A 35 9.68 -9.53 -4.77
CA ASP A 35 9.14 -10.89 -4.67
C ASP A 35 9.85 -11.70 -3.57
N TRP A 36 11.15 -11.46 -3.36
CA TRP A 36 11.92 -12.07 -2.28
C TRP A 36 11.39 -11.72 -0.88
N ASN A 37 11.09 -10.45 -0.62
CA ASN A 37 10.51 -10.02 0.66
C ASN A 37 9.13 -10.62 0.87
N THR A 38 8.31 -10.66 -0.19
CA THR A 38 6.95 -11.23 -0.15
C THR A 38 6.99 -12.70 0.23
N ALA A 39 7.85 -13.49 -0.40
CA ALA A 39 8.04 -14.90 -0.07
C ALA A 39 8.50 -15.09 1.38
N ARG A 40 9.45 -14.25 1.85
CA ARG A 40 9.98 -14.37 3.20
C ARG A 40 8.96 -14.01 4.29
N VAL A 41 8.12 -13.00 4.05
CA VAL A 41 7.00 -12.66 4.93
C VAL A 41 6.00 -13.81 5.00
N ASP A 42 5.66 -14.42 3.85
CA ASP A 42 4.76 -15.56 3.77
C ASP A 42 5.27 -16.78 4.56
N GLU A 43 6.55 -17.12 4.41
CA GLU A 43 7.20 -18.16 5.20
C GLU A 43 7.11 -17.91 6.71
N LEU A 44 7.39 -16.69 7.16
CA LEU A 44 7.32 -16.33 8.59
C LEU A 44 5.89 -16.48 9.16
N ILE A 45 4.87 -16.14 8.37
CA ILE A 45 3.46 -16.29 8.75
C ILE A 45 3.05 -17.77 8.78
N LYS A 46 3.52 -18.57 7.81
CA LYS A 46 3.28 -20.02 7.76
C LYS A 46 3.90 -20.75 8.95
N VAL A 47 5.11 -20.35 9.37
CA VAL A 47 5.78 -20.90 10.57
C VAL A 47 5.04 -20.50 11.85
N ASN A 48 4.61 -19.24 11.96
CA ASN A 48 3.83 -18.79 13.11
C ASN A 48 2.68 -17.87 12.69
N ARG A 49 1.47 -18.44 12.61
CA ARG A 49 0.27 -17.73 12.16
C ARG A 49 -0.17 -16.57 13.07
N ARG A 50 0.37 -16.48 14.30
CA ARG A 50 0.07 -15.42 15.28
C ARG A 50 1.21 -14.39 15.42
N VAL A 51 2.20 -14.42 14.53
CA VAL A 51 3.33 -13.47 14.52
C VAL A 51 2.84 -12.02 14.39
N LYS A 52 3.50 -11.09 15.10
CA LYS A 52 3.17 -9.66 15.01
C LYS A 52 3.90 -9.01 13.85
N LEU A 53 3.27 -8.05 13.18
CA LEU A 53 3.90 -7.27 12.10
C LEU A 53 5.20 -6.58 12.53
N LYS A 54 5.29 -6.15 13.80
CA LYS A 54 6.53 -5.57 14.37
C LYS A 54 7.67 -6.58 14.41
N GLU A 55 7.39 -7.85 14.72
CA GLU A 55 8.41 -8.89 14.79
C GLU A 55 8.94 -9.24 13.39
N ILE A 56 8.05 -9.28 12.38
CA ILE A 56 8.45 -9.46 10.98
C ILE A 56 9.29 -8.28 10.49
N SER A 57 8.86 -7.06 10.81
CA SER A 57 9.58 -5.82 10.48
C SER A 57 11.01 -5.82 11.04
N LEU A 58 11.19 -6.20 12.31
CA LEU A 58 12.50 -6.33 12.92
C LEU A 58 13.36 -7.45 12.32
N LYS A 59 12.75 -8.58 11.91
CA LYS A 59 13.48 -9.72 11.33
C LYS A 59 13.98 -9.45 9.91
N LEU A 60 13.22 -8.69 9.13
CA LEU A 60 13.53 -8.41 7.73
C LEU A 60 14.17 -7.03 7.52
N ASP A 61 14.28 -6.24 8.60
CA ASP A 61 14.71 -4.84 8.56
C ASP A 61 13.90 -3.98 7.55
N ILE A 62 12.60 -4.28 7.48
CA ILE A 62 11.64 -3.61 6.60
C ILE A 62 10.75 -2.73 7.47
N PRO A 63 10.41 -1.50 7.06
CA PRO A 63 9.50 -0.67 7.83
C PRO A 63 8.13 -1.34 7.93
N LYS A 64 7.53 -1.23 9.12
CA LYS A 64 6.27 -1.89 9.47
C LYS A 64 5.13 -1.62 8.47
N THR A 65 5.07 -0.43 7.89
CA THR A 65 4.07 -0.05 6.88
C THR A 65 4.11 -0.98 5.67
N ASN A 66 5.31 -1.30 5.19
CA ASN A 66 5.50 -2.16 4.02
C ASN A 66 5.14 -3.61 4.34
N VAL A 67 5.51 -4.08 5.54
CA VAL A 67 5.09 -5.41 6.00
C VAL A 67 3.57 -5.50 6.05
N TYR A 68 2.89 -4.43 6.49
CA TYR A 68 1.42 -4.39 6.49
C TYR A 68 0.85 -4.50 5.07
N GLU A 69 1.36 -3.71 4.12
CA GLU A 69 0.94 -3.77 2.71
C GLU A 69 1.19 -5.16 2.08
N ILE A 70 2.35 -5.77 2.35
CA ILE A 70 2.65 -7.13 1.85
C ILE A 70 1.66 -8.14 2.42
N VAL A 71 1.40 -8.09 3.73
CA VAL A 71 0.50 -9.04 4.40
C VAL A 71 -0.94 -8.86 3.94
N HIS A 72 -1.42 -7.61 3.83
CA HIS A 72 -2.82 -7.33 3.51
C HIS A 72 -3.10 -7.30 2.01
N ASP A 73 -2.30 -6.58 1.22
CA ASP A 73 -2.60 -6.30 -0.18
C ASP A 73 -2.00 -7.36 -1.11
N LYS A 74 -0.80 -7.88 -0.80
CA LYS A 74 -0.14 -8.91 -1.64
C LYS A 74 -0.54 -10.33 -1.26
N LEU A 75 -0.48 -10.66 0.03
CA LEU A 75 -0.75 -12.02 0.52
C LEU A 75 -2.22 -12.23 0.93
N GLY A 76 -3.00 -11.17 1.10
CA GLY A 76 -4.43 -11.26 1.43
C GLY A 76 -4.72 -11.81 2.83
N TYR A 77 -3.75 -11.81 3.74
CA TYR A 77 -3.95 -12.30 5.10
C TYR A 77 -4.77 -11.33 5.94
N ARG A 78 -5.76 -11.86 6.66
CA ARG A 78 -6.58 -11.10 7.60
C ARG A 78 -6.53 -11.71 9.00
N LYS A 79 -6.48 -10.85 10.02
CA LYS A 79 -6.58 -11.28 11.41
C LYS A 79 -8.00 -11.82 11.67
N VAL A 80 -8.09 -13.07 12.10
CA VAL A 80 -9.35 -13.69 12.54
C VAL A 80 -9.58 -13.37 14.01
N SER A 81 -10.77 -12.89 14.36
CA SER A 81 -11.21 -12.69 15.76
C SER A 81 -12.54 -13.40 15.98
N SER A 82 -12.67 -14.16 17.06
CA SER A 82 -13.97 -14.59 17.58
C SER A 82 -14.62 -13.45 18.36
N ARG A 83 -15.95 -13.40 18.38
CA ARG A 83 -16.72 -12.50 19.25
C ARG A 83 -16.79 -13.08 20.67
#